data_AF-A0A924X1G1-F1
#
_entry.id   AF-A0A924X1G1-F1
#
_cell.length_a   1.000
_cell.length_b   1.000
_cell.length_c   1.000
_cell.angle_alpha   90.00
_cell.angle_beta   90.00
_cell.angle_gamma   90.00
#
_symmetry.space_group_name_H-M   'P 1'
#
loop_
_entity.id
_entity.type
_entity.pdbx_description
1 polymer ?
#
loop_
_entity_poly.entity_id
_entity_poly.type
_entity_poly.pdbx_seq_one_letter_code
_entity_poly.pdbx_strand_id
1 'polypeptide(L)'
;MVNDAFGHSFGDQLLQQVSKIFAECIPSRDTLVRLGGGEFDIILEQCSTEQAGRIAQDISDRMDDFRFIHDGQRFRIGTSVGLAPIDSRWANTATLM
;
A
#
# COMPACT_ATOMS: atom_id res chain seq x y z
N MET A 1 13.83 -11.46 6.02
CA MET A 1 14.40 -12.34 4.99
C MET A 1 14.74 -11.68 3.65
N VAL A 2 14.09 -10.60 3.19
CA VAL A 2 14.58 -9.83 2.02
C VAL A 2 15.62 -8.77 2.42
N ASN A 3 15.36 -7.99 3.47
CA ASN A 3 16.31 -6.97 3.97
C ASN A 3 17.64 -7.55 4.45
N ASP A 4 17.65 -8.79 4.92
CA ASP A 4 18.87 -9.46 5.42
C ASP A 4 19.82 -9.88 4.29
N ALA A 5 19.31 -10.01 3.06
CA ALA A 5 20.07 -10.47 1.89
C ALA A 5 20.67 -9.33 1.04
N PHE A 6 20.07 -8.13 1.09
CA PHE A 6 20.45 -6.99 0.24
C PHE A 6 20.79 -5.71 1.03
N GLY A 7 20.77 -5.77 2.36
CA GLY A 7 21.05 -4.64 3.23
C GLY A 7 19.87 -3.66 3.38
N HIS A 8 19.98 -2.74 4.34
CA HIS A 8 18.91 -1.80 4.66
C HIS A 8 18.55 -0.83 3.51
N SER A 9 19.52 -0.47 2.66
CA SER A 9 19.31 0.42 1.52
C SER A 9 18.34 -0.14 0.48
N PHE A 10 18.29 -1.47 0.32
CA PHE A 10 17.34 -2.15 -0.56
C PHE A 10 15.90 -1.89 -0.10
N GLY A 11 15.63 -2.15 1.18
CA GLY A 11 14.31 -1.99 1.78
C GLY A 11 13.82 -0.55 1.72
N ASP A 12 14.69 0.41 2.04
CA ASP A 12 14.33 1.83 2.02
C ASP A 12 13.96 2.31 0.61
N GLN A 13 14.73 1.93 -0.41
CA GLN A 13 14.44 2.27 -1.80
C GLN A 13 13.14 1.63 -2.29
N LEU A 14 12.93 0.36 -1.96
CA LEU A 14 11.69 -0.34 -2.30
C LEU A 14 10.48 0.39 -1.70
N LEU A 15 10.54 0.70 -0.40
CA LEU A 15 9.44 1.36 0.30
C LEU A 15 9.18 2.77 -0.21
N GLN A 16 10.22 3.51 -0.61
CA GLN A 16 10.07 4.82 -1.25
C GLN A 16 9.40 4.76 -2.62
N GLN A 17 9.61 3.69 -3.39
CA GLN A 17 8.95 3.53 -4.69
C GLN A 17 7.52 3.05 -4.53
N VAL A 18 7.28 2.10 -3.63
CA VAL A 18 5.94 1.60 -3.30
C VAL A 18 5.06 2.73 -2.75
N SER A 19 5.59 3.58 -1.85
CA SER A 19 4.81 4.71 -1.31
C SER A 19 4.41 5.71 -2.38
N LYS A 20 5.26 5.94 -3.39
CA LYS A 20 4.92 6.80 -4.54
C LYS A 20 3.80 6.21 -5.38
N ILE A 21 3.87 4.92 -5.69
CA ILE A 21 2.82 4.21 -6.44
C ILE A 21 1.49 4.34 -5.71
N PHE A 22 1.46 4.08 -4.40
CA PHE A 22 0.22 4.19 -3.62
C PHE A 22 -0.31 5.62 -3.57
N ALA A 23 0.56 6.61 -3.40
CA ALA A 23 0.18 8.02 -3.41
C ALA A 23 -0.40 8.48 -4.75
N GLU A 24 0.05 7.91 -5.88
CA GLU A 24 -0.49 8.19 -7.22
C GLU A 24 -1.86 7.54 -7.47
N CYS A 25 -2.18 6.45 -6.75
CA CYS A 25 -3.46 5.74 -6.90
C CYS A 25 -4.59 6.40 -6.08
N ILE A 26 -4.26 7.23 -5.09
CA ILE A 26 -5.24 7.80 -4.17
C ILE A 26 -5.46 9.31 -4.41
N PRO A 27 -6.67 9.82 -4.18
CA PRO A 27 -6.92 11.26 -4.17
C PRO A 27 -6.05 11.99 -3.14
N SER A 28 -5.62 13.21 -3.45
CA SER A 28 -4.75 14.02 -2.57
C SER A 28 -5.37 14.42 -1.22
N ARG A 29 -6.68 14.23 -1.05
CA ARG A 29 -7.39 14.48 0.22
C ARG A 29 -7.33 13.29 1.18
N ASP A 30 -7.04 12.10 0.65
CA ASP A 30 -7.04 10.85 1.39
C ASP A 30 -5.67 10.63 2.04
N THR A 31 -5.62 9.82 3.08
CA THR A 31 -4.41 9.67 3.90
C THR A 31 -3.73 8.34 3.59
N LEU A 32 -2.44 8.39 3.23
CA LEU A 32 -1.55 7.23 3.15
C LEU A 32 -0.63 7.22 4.37
N VAL A 33 -0.62 6.11 5.11
CA VAL A 33 0.18 5.91 6.32
C VAL A 33 1.07 4.68 6.15
N ARG A 34 2.32 4.76 6.60
CA ARG A 34 3.17 3.58 6.79
C ARG A 34 3.13 3.18 8.26
N LEU A 35 2.57 2.01 8.56
CA LEU A 35 2.46 1.51 9.93
C LEU A 35 3.81 1.02 10.48
N GLY A 36 4.59 0.37 9.63
CA GLY A 36 5.87 -0.23 10.01
C GLY A 36 6.24 -1.38 9.08
N GLY A 37 7.52 -1.75 9.05
CA GLY A 37 7.98 -2.79 8.12
C GLY A 37 7.64 -2.44 6.67
N GLY A 38 6.83 -3.28 6.02
CA GLY A 38 6.29 -3.10 4.68
C GLY A 38 4.77 -2.93 4.62
N GLU A 39 4.14 -2.56 5.74
CA GLU A 39 2.68 -2.38 5.85
C GLU A 39 2.29 -0.91 5.66
N PHE A 40 1.23 -0.70 4.88
CA PHE A 40 0.67 0.60 4.55
C PHE A 40 -0.85 0.58 4.75
N ASP A 41 -1.35 1.65 5.35
CA ASP A 41 -2.77 1.92 5.52
C ASP A 41 -3.20 3.10 4.65
N ILE A 42 -4.38 3.00 4.07
CA ILE A 42 -4.99 4.06 3.28
C ILE A 42 -6.36 4.37 3.85
N ILE A 43 -6.55 5.60 4.30
CA ILE A 43 -7.83 6.12 4.81
C ILE A 43 -8.48 6.91 3.69
N LEU A 44 -9.56 6.35 3.14
CA LEU A 44 -10.36 6.97 2.08
C LEU A 44 -11.57 7.67 2.69
N GLU A 45 -11.58 9.01 2.66
CA GLU A 45 -12.66 9.80 3.23
C GLU A 45 -13.78 10.02 2.22
N GLN A 46 -15.03 9.96 2.71
CA GLN A 46 -16.24 10.15 1.89
C GLN A 46 -16.26 9.23 0.66
N CYS A 47 -15.80 8.00 0.84
CA CYS A 47 -15.61 7.01 -0.22
C CYS A 47 -16.65 5.89 -0.10
N SER A 48 -17.31 5.54 -1.21
CA SER A 48 -18.18 4.36 -1.26
C SER A 48 -17.35 3.08 -1.35
N THR A 49 -17.93 1.93 -0.95
CA THR A 49 -17.27 0.62 -1.06
C THR A 49 -16.85 0.29 -2.49
N GLU A 50 -17.62 0.74 -3.48
CA GLU A 50 -17.31 0.55 -4.91
C GLU A 50 -16.11 1.40 -5.33
N GLN A 51 -16.02 2.64 -4.88
CA GLN A 51 -14.85 3.50 -5.13
C GLN A 51 -13.60 2.94 -4.44
N ALA A 52 -13.72 2.50 -3.19
CA ALA A 52 -12.64 1.85 -2.45
C ALA A 52 -12.17 0.58 -3.16
N GLY A 53 -13.10 -0.23 -3.68
CA GLY A 53 -12.81 -1.41 -4.50
C GLY A 53 -12.00 -1.09 -5.75
N ARG A 54 -12.34 -0.01 -6.46
CA ARG A 54 -11.59 0.43 -7.66
C ARG A 54 -10.17 0.88 -7.31
N ILE A 55 -10.01 1.65 -6.22
CA ILE A 55 -8.70 2.09 -5.75
C ILE A 55 -7.83 0.90 -5.34
N ALA A 56 -8.40 -0.07 -4.60
CA ALA A 56 -7.70 -1.28 -4.21
C ALA A 56 -7.27 -2.12 -5.43
N GLN A 57 -8.11 -2.22 -6.45
CA GLN A 57 -7.77 -2.90 -7.69
C GLN A 57 -6.66 -2.16 -8.44
N ASP A 58 -6.73 -0.85 -8.60
CA ASP A 58 -5.68 -0.05 -9.26
C ASP A 58 -4.34 -0.20 -8.55
N ILE A 59 -4.32 -0.14 -7.21
CA ILE A 59 -3.11 -0.42 -6.41
C ILE A 59 -2.55 -1.82 -6.71
N SER A 60 -3.43 -2.83 -6.77
CA SER A 60 -3.01 -4.22 -7.02
C SER A 60 -2.43 -4.38 -8.41
N ASP A 61 -3.07 -3.80 -9.43
CA ASP A 61 -2.64 -3.85 -10.83
C ASP A 61 -1.29 -3.13 -11.00
N ARG A 62 -1.15 -1.93 -10.42
CA ARG A 62 0.09 -1.14 -10.44
C ARG A 62 1.25 -1.89 -9.79
N MET A 63 0.99 -2.60 -8.70
CA MET A 63 2.00 -3.41 -8.02
C MET A 63 2.36 -4.68 -8.80
N ASP A 64 1.40 -5.31 -9.48
CA ASP A 64 1.70 -6.48 -10.33
C ASP A 64 2.51 -6.09 -11.58
N ASP A 65 2.34 -4.87 -12.08
CA ASP A 65 3.17 -4.30 -13.16
C ASP A 65 4.53 -3.79 -12.67
N PHE A 66 4.62 -3.39 -11.41
CA PHE A 66 5.84 -2.82 -10.84
C PHE A 66 7.00 -3.81 -10.81
N ARG A 67 8.15 -3.38 -11.35
CA ARG A 67 9.41 -4.14 -11.32
C ARG A 67 10.44 -3.32 -10.57
N PHE A 68 10.77 -3.76 -9.36
CA PHE A 68 11.82 -3.11 -8.59
C PHE A 68 13.19 -3.49 -9.17
N ILE A 69 14.00 -2.47 -9.49
CA ILE A 69 15.35 -2.67 -10.02
C ILE A 69 16.34 -2.20 -8.97
N HIS A 70 17.21 -3.10 -8.52
CA HIS A 70 18.28 -2.80 -7.59
C HIS A 70 19.55 -3.53 -8.03
N ASP A 71 20.66 -2.80 -8.13
CA ASP A 71 21.96 -3.31 -8.61
C ASP A 71 21.88 -4.15 -9.90
N GLY A 72 21.04 -3.71 -10.84
CA GLY A 72 20.84 -4.38 -12.14
C GLY A 72 19.96 -5.64 -12.08
N GLN A 73 19.53 -6.08 -10.90
CA GLN A 73 18.61 -7.19 -10.73
C GLN A 73 17.16 -6.71 -10.71
N ARG A 74 16.24 -7.52 -11.23
CA ARG A 74 14.81 -7.23 -11.29
C ARG A 74 14.06 -8.11 -10.29
N PHE A 75 13.26 -7.48 -9.45
CA PHE A 75 12.43 -8.14 -8.44
C PHE A 75 10.95 -7.91 -8.73
N ARG A 76 10.16 -8.97 -8.59
CA ARG A 76 8.70 -8.88 -8.58
C ARG A 76 8.25 -8.76 -7.13
N ILE A 77 7.44 -7.76 -6.84
CA ILE A 77 6.93 -7.47 -5.50
C ILE A 77 5.43 -7.70 -5.50
N GLY A 78 4.96 -8.67 -4.72
CA GLY A 78 3.53 -8.89 -4.53
C GLY A 78 2.96 -7.93 -3.50
N THR A 79 1.68 -7.59 -3.65
CA THR A 79 0.92 -6.86 -2.63
C THR A 79 -0.38 -7.61 -2.32
N SER A 80 -0.90 -7.41 -1.12
CA SER A 80 -2.22 -7.88 -0.70
C SER A 80 -2.99 -6.68 -0.17
N VAL A 81 -4.21 -6.46 -0.65
CA VAL A 81 -5.03 -5.31 -0.26
C VAL A 81 -6.31 -5.80 0.42
N GLY A 82 -6.50 -5.40 1.67
CA GLY A 82 -7.74 -5.59 2.43
C GLY A 82 -8.59 -4.33 2.43
N LEU A 83 -9.92 -4.47 2.46
CA LEU A 83 -10.86 -3.35 2.56
C LEU A 83 -11.77 -3.53 3.76
N ALA A 84 -11.83 -2.51 4.61
CA ALA A 84 -12.70 -2.46 5.77
C ALA A 84 -13.53 -1.16 5.74
N PRO A 85 -14.84 -1.22 5.38
CA PRO A 85 -15.69 -0.03 5.39
C PRO A 85 -15.86 0.49 6.81
N ILE A 86 -15.59 1.77 7.05
CA ILE A 86 -15.82 2.41 8.35
C ILE A 86 -17.23 3.01 8.35
N ASP A 87 -18.18 2.27 8.91
CA ASP A 87 -19.57 2.71 9.08
C ASP A 87 -20.06 2.56 10.54
N SER A 88 -21.33 2.83 10.78
CA SER A 88 -21.93 2.76 12.13
C SER A 88 -21.95 1.36 12.75
N ARG A 89 -21.47 0.32 12.04
CA ARG A 89 -21.36 -1.05 12.57
C ARG A 89 -20.17 -1.21 13.51
N TRP A 90 -19.21 -0.29 13.48
CA TRP A 90 -18.02 -0.34 14.34
C TRP A 90 -18.25 0.50 15.59
N ALA A 91 -18.13 -0.15 16.76
CA ALA A 91 -18.28 0.53 18.05
C ALA A 91 -17.07 1.44 18.39
N ASN A 92 -15.90 1.16 17.80
CA ASN A 92 -14.69 1.97 17.91
C ASN A 92 -13.71 1.66 16.77
N THR A 93 -12.74 2.53 16.55
CA THR A 93 -11.70 2.38 15.52
C THR A 93 -10.67 1.30 15.83
N ALA A 94 -10.54 0.86 17.08
CA ALA A 94 -9.59 -0.19 17.48
C ALA A 94 -9.96 -1.58 16.94
N THR A 95 -11.18 -1.76 16.41
CA THR A 95 -11.64 -3.04 15.83
C THR A 95 -11.34 -3.15 14.32
N LEU A 96 -10.82 -2.08 13.71
CA LEU A 96 -10.52 -1.99 12.27
C LEU A 96 -9.04 -2.25 11.94
N MET A 97 -8.20 -2.45 12.97
CA MET A 97 -6.77 -2.75 12.87
C MET A 97 -6.48 -4.21 13.23
#